data_AF-A0A936J528-F1
#
_entry.id   AF-A0A936J528-F1
#
_cell.length_a   1.000
_cell.length_b   1.000
_cell.length_c   1.000
_cell.angle_alpha   90.00
_cell.angle_beta   90.00
_cell.angle_gamma   90.00
#
_symmetry.space_group_name_H-M   'P 1'
#
loop_
_entity.id
_entity.type
_entity.pdbx_description
1 polymer ?
#
loop_
_entity_poly.entity_id
_entity_poly.type
_entity_poly.pdbx_seq_one_letter_code
_entity_poly.pdbx_strand_id
1 'polypeptide(L)'
;MKRSILTIVIALSLSSNLIAKWALISTAELVKDSDLILVGTLQNVSEFTRDNVDYSEGFIVVEKVIAGNDKTTSGDILKSGDKIFIKWQNSSMIACPRVEHKGDENVKGIWLLEVESDGTVSSDYPWRFSELDELDKLSKVVRETKLRRSLTRLAVVDEMLTNSNEERPSTTENELGEVPVEVRSTPPSSEYSLFDAGLVLVLCTFLYYLLYRSRFRIR
;
A
#
# COMPACT_ATOMS: atom_id res chain seq x y z
N MET A 1 33.11 22.26 -30.00
CA MET A 1 33.21 20.86 -29.52
C MET A 1 33.32 20.73 -28.00
N LYS A 2 34.28 21.37 -27.32
CA LYS A 2 34.52 21.18 -25.87
C LYS A 2 33.33 21.50 -24.94
N ARG A 3 32.54 22.53 -25.25
CA ARG A 3 31.34 22.91 -24.47
C ARG A 3 30.19 21.89 -24.58
N SER A 4 30.02 21.26 -25.74
CA SER A 4 28.95 20.29 -25.99
C SER A 4 29.18 18.95 -25.27
N ILE A 5 30.43 18.52 -25.15
CA ILE A 5 30.81 17.29 -24.44
C ILE A 5 30.56 17.46 -22.94
N LEU A 6 30.89 18.63 -22.38
CA LEU A 6 30.64 18.93 -20.97
C LEU A 6 29.14 18.90 -20.63
N THR A 7 28.28 19.42 -21.51
CA THR A 7 26.82 19.39 -21.29
C THR A 7 26.27 17.97 -21.34
N ILE A 8 26.79 17.12 -22.23
CA ILE A 8 26.41 15.71 -22.33
C ILE A 8 26.84 14.94 -21.07
N VAL A 9 28.07 15.15 -20.58
CA VAL A 9 28.58 14.51 -19.36
C VAL A 9 27.77 14.94 -18.13
N ILE A 10 27.41 16.22 -18.02
CA ILE A 10 26.55 16.71 -16.93
C ILE A 10 25.13 16.15 -17.04
N ALA A 11 24.56 16.06 -18.25
CA ALA A 11 23.23 15.47 -18.44
C ALA A 11 23.20 13.97 -18.08
N LEU A 12 24.25 13.22 -18.47
CA LEU A 12 24.40 11.80 -18.13
C LEU A 12 24.64 11.58 -16.63
N SER A 13 25.35 12.47 -15.94
CA SER A 13 25.60 12.35 -14.50
C SER A 13 24.39 12.74 -13.63
N LEU A 14 23.55 13.67 -14.10
CA LEU A 14 22.28 13.97 -13.43
C LEU A 14 21.24 12.86 -13.63
N SER A 15 21.21 12.19 -14.80
CA SER A 15 20.29 11.08 -15.04
C SER A 15 20.61 9.82 -14.22
N SER A 16 21.86 9.61 -13.81
CA SER A 16 22.26 8.47 -12.97
C SER A 16 21.81 8.55 -11.50
N ASN A 17 21.25 9.68 -11.05
CA ASN A 17 20.65 9.81 -9.72
C ASN A 17 19.13 9.63 -9.70
N LEU A 18 18.50 9.41 -10.87
CA LEU A 18 17.14 8.86 -10.96
C LEU A 18 17.19 7.35 -10.75
N ILE A 19 17.74 6.94 -9.60
CA ILE A 19 17.39 5.64 -9.06
C ILE A 19 15.91 5.79 -8.71
N ALA A 20 15.07 4.97 -9.35
CA ALA A 20 13.69 4.77 -8.93
C ALA A 20 13.73 4.21 -7.50
N LYS A 21 13.89 5.10 -6.52
CA LYS A 21 13.62 4.81 -5.13
C LYS A 21 12.13 4.56 -5.11
N TRP A 22 11.78 3.30 -4.88
CA TRP A 22 10.49 2.93 -4.35
C TRP A 22 10.06 4.01 -3.37
N ALA A 23 8.81 4.45 -3.46
CA ALA A 23 8.20 5.09 -2.31
C ALA A 23 8.39 4.08 -1.18
N LEU A 24 9.40 4.29 -0.34
CA LEU A 24 9.72 3.46 0.80
C LEU A 24 8.52 3.68 1.72
N ILE A 25 7.50 2.83 1.55
CA ILE A 25 6.32 2.85 2.38
C ILE A 25 6.83 2.54 3.78
N SER A 26 6.59 3.48 4.69
CA SER A 26 7.09 3.33 6.05
C SER A 26 6.45 2.12 6.72
N THR A 27 7.13 1.47 7.67
CA THR A 27 6.53 0.38 8.46
C THR A 27 5.22 0.80 9.12
N ALA A 28 5.09 2.08 9.50
CA ALA A 28 3.85 2.62 10.07
C ALA A 28 2.69 2.63 9.07
N GLU A 29 2.98 2.88 7.80
CA GLU A 29 2.00 2.86 6.71
C GLU A 29 1.65 1.42 6.33
N LEU A 30 2.62 0.50 6.26
CA LEU A 30 2.33 -0.94 6.08
C LEU A 30 1.45 -1.49 7.20
N VAL A 31 1.73 -1.13 8.46
CA VAL A 31 0.91 -1.52 9.61
C VAL A 31 -0.50 -0.92 9.52
N LYS A 32 -0.63 0.27 8.96
CA LYS A 32 -1.93 0.93 8.76
C LYS A 32 -2.74 0.21 7.68
N ASP A 33 -2.08 -0.22 6.62
CA ASP A 33 -2.65 -0.88 5.45
C ASP A 33 -2.69 -2.41 5.60
N SER A 34 -2.47 -2.92 6.80
CA SER A 34 -2.62 -4.34 7.13
C SER A 34 -3.91 -4.56 7.89
N ASP A 35 -4.73 -5.48 7.39
CA ASP A 35 -5.95 -5.92 8.06
C ASP A 35 -5.67 -6.95 9.14
N LEU A 36 -4.60 -7.73 9.00
CA LEU A 36 -4.19 -8.76 9.94
C LEU A 36 -2.67 -8.76 10.10
N ILE A 37 -2.21 -8.71 11.35
CA ILE A 37 -0.80 -8.79 11.72
C ILE A 37 -0.62 -9.94 12.69
N LEU A 38 0.23 -10.91 12.35
CA LEU A 38 0.43 -12.12 13.14
C LEU A 38 1.88 -12.61 13.10
N VAL A 39 2.21 -13.49 14.03
CA VAL A 39 3.42 -14.30 14.02
C VAL A 39 3.05 -15.69 13.51
N GLY A 40 3.79 -16.19 12.53
CA GLY A 40 3.54 -17.49 11.95
C GLY A 40 4.70 -18.00 11.10
N THR A 41 4.57 -19.24 10.64
CA THR A 41 5.55 -19.91 9.78
C THR A 41 4.93 -20.23 8.44
N LEU A 42 5.57 -19.78 7.35
CA LEU A 42 5.12 -20.10 5.99
C LEU A 42 5.48 -21.54 5.63
N GLN A 43 4.54 -22.27 5.03
CA GLN A 43 4.69 -23.66 4.63
C GLN A 43 4.08 -23.91 3.24
N ASN A 44 4.60 -24.92 2.55
CA ASN A 44 4.08 -25.43 1.28
C ASN A 44 3.99 -24.34 0.21
N VAL A 45 5.09 -23.62 0.00
CA VAL A 45 5.12 -22.54 -1.00
C VAL A 45 5.13 -23.14 -2.41
N SER A 46 4.14 -22.76 -3.21
CA SER A 46 4.00 -23.10 -4.62
C SER A 46 4.09 -21.84 -5.47
N GLU A 47 4.77 -21.92 -6.61
CA GLU A 47 4.96 -20.80 -7.53
C GLU A 47 4.71 -21.26 -8.97
N PHE A 48 3.98 -20.45 -9.74
CA PHE A 48 3.75 -20.71 -11.16
C PHE A 48 3.55 -19.41 -11.93
N THR A 49 3.93 -19.40 -13.21
CA THR A 49 3.76 -18.24 -14.09
C THR A 49 2.66 -18.51 -15.10
N ARG A 50 1.76 -17.55 -15.30
CA ARG A 50 0.72 -17.58 -16.35
C ARG A 50 0.48 -16.17 -16.87
N ASP A 51 0.35 -16.02 -18.19
CA ASP A 51 -0.02 -14.74 -18.84
C ASP A 51 0.86 -13.54 -18.43
N ASN A 52 2.16 -13.78 -18.21
CA ASN A 52 3.12 -12.80 -17.69
C ASN A 52 2.79 -12.25 -16.30
N VAL A 53 2.18 -13.09 -15.46
CA VAL A 53 2.02 -12.88 -14.03
C VAL A 53 2.60 -14.09 -13.31
N ASP A 54 3.45 -13.84 -12.32
CA ASP A 54 3.95 -14.86 -11.42
C ASP A 54 3.01 -14.93 -10.23
N TYR A 55 2.39 -16.07 -10.06
CA TYR A 55 1.52 -16.38 -8.96
C TYR A 55 2.27 -17.23 -7.95
N SER A 56 1.98 -16.99 -6.69
CA SER A 56 2.57 -17.74 -5.61
C SER A 56 1.57 -17.88 -4.47
N GLU A 57 1.65 -18.99 -3.77
CA GLU A 57 0.71 -19.34 -2.71
C GLU A 57 1.36 -20.21 -1.66
N GLY A 58 0.79 -20.21 -0.46
CA GLY A 58 1.26 -21.02 0.65
C GLY A 58 0.34 -20.95 1.86
N PHE A 59 0.73 -21.60 2.94
CA PHE A 59 0.00 -21.57 4.21
C PHE A 59 0.85 -20.99 5.31
N ILE A 60 0.32 -20.00 6.02
CA ILE A 60 0.91 -19.57 7.29
C ILE A 60 0.28 -20.40 8.41
N VAL A 61 1.11 -21.12 9.15
CA VAL A 61 0.73 -21.72 10.43
C VAL A 61 0.81 -20.64 11.49
N VAL A 62 -0.34 -20.27 12.04
CA VAL A 62 -0.48 -19.19 13.02
C VAL A 62 0.14 -19.62 14.34
N GLU A 63 0.97 -18.77 14.91
CA GLU A 63 1.42 -18.94 16.30
C GLU A 63 0.68 -17.98 17.22
N LYS A 64 0.58 -16.71 16.81
CA LYS A 64 -0.01 -15.64 17.61
C LYS A 64 -0.49 -14.49 16.73
N VAL A 65 -1.70 -14.00 16.96
CA VAL A 65 -2.17 -12.74 16.36
C VAL A 65 -1.67 -11.55 17.18
N ILE A 66 -1.12 -10.54 16.49
CA ILE A 66 -0.62 -9.29 17.10
C ILE A 66 -1.73 -8.22 17.07
N ALA A 67 -2.38 -8.06 15.92
CA ALA A 67 -3.44 -7.07 15.70
C ALA A 67 -4.25 -7.39 14.44
N GLY A 68 -5.45 -6.82 14.34
CA GLY A 68 -6.25 -6.85 13.11
C GLY A 68 -7.48 -7.74 13.22
N ASN A 69 -8.01 -8.15 12.06
CA ASN A 69 -9.13 -9.06 11.92
C ASN A 69 -8.71 -10.48 12.31
N ASP A 70 -8.92 -10.82 13.57
CA ASP A 70 -8.58 -12.12 14.14
C ASP A 70 -9.67 -13.18 13.92
N LYS A 71 -10.69 -12.90 13.11
CA LYS A 71 -11.79 -13.83 12.85
C LYS A 71 -11.63 -14.55 11.51
N THR A 72 -11.93 -15.84 11.53
CA THR A 72 -12.07 -16.67 10.33
C THR A 72 -13.35 -16.33 9.57
N THR A 73 -13.49 -16.84 8.35
CA THR A 73 -14.72 -16.74 7.54
C THR A 73 -15.94 -17.36 8.22
N SER A 74 -15.75 -18.30 9.14
CA SER A 74 -16.82 -18.90 9.96
C SER A 74 -17.15 -18.08 11.22
N GLY A 75 -16.42 -16.99 11.49
CA GLY A 75 -16.61 -16.12 12.64
C GLY A 75 -15.83 -16.53 13.90
N ASP A 76 -15.13 -17.67 13.86
CA ASP A 76 -14.28 -18.13 14.96
C ASP A 76 -12.99 -17.32 15.05
N ILE A 77 -12.47 -17.14 16.27
CA ILE A 77 -11.20 -16.45 16.51
C ILE A 77 -10.03 -17.36 16.11
N LEU A 78 -9.08 -16.82 15.35
CA LEU A 78 -7.83 -17.45 14.95
C LEU A 78 -6.99 -17.84 16.17
N LYS A 79 -6.57 -19.09 16.21
CA LYS A 79 -5.79 -19.70 17.29
C LYS A 79 -4.44 -20.18 16.80
N SER A 80 -3.57 -20.44 17.76
CA SER A 80 -2.27 -21.08 17.50
C SER A 80 -2.49 -22.46 16.87
N GLY A 81 -1.79 -22.76 15.78
CA GLY A 81 -1.92 -23.97 14.99
C GLY A 81 -2.87 -23.85 13.79
N ASP A 82 -3.70 -22.81 13.72
CA ASP A 82 -4.57 -22.58 12.57
C ASP A 82 -3.75 -22.30 11.31
N LYS A 83 -4.29 -22.67 10.15
CA LYS A 83 -3.63 -22.46 8.86
C LYS A 83 -4.38 -21.41 8.06
N ILE A 84 -3.69 -20.35 7.69
CA ILE A 84 -4.20 -19.30 6.80
C ILE A 84 -3.59 -19.50 5.43
N PHE A 85 -4.43 -19.68 4.43
CA PHE A 85 -3.98 -19.71 3.05
C PHE A 85 -3.69 -18.28 2.58
N ILE A 86 -2.50 -18.06 2.04
CA ILE A 86 -2.07 -16.77 1.53
C ILE A 86 -1.68 -16.88 0.06
N LYS A 87 -1.89 -15.78 -0.66
CA LYS A 87 -1.48 -15.62 -2.05
C LYS A 87 -0.64 -14.37 -2.22
N TRP A 88 0.26 -14.40 -3.19
CA TRP A 88 0.89 -13.19 -3.71
C TRP A 88 1.14 -13.32 -5.20
N GLN A 89 1.16 -12.18 -5.90
CA GLN A 89 1.35 -12.12 -7.34
C GLN A 89 2.26 -10.98 -7.74
N ASN A 90 3.02 -11.19 -8.81
CA ASN A 90 3.89 -10.20 -9.41
C ASN A 90 3.60 -10.09 -10.89
N SER A 91 3.60 -8.88 -11.43
CA SER A 91 3.67 -8.73 -12.89
C SER A 91 5.06 -9.14 -13.38
N SER A 92 5.12 -10.12 -14.29
CA SER A 92 6.38 -10.61 -14.85
C SER A 92 7.01 -9.64 -15.86
N MET A 93 6.28 -8.59 -16.29
CA MET A 93 6.75 -7.63 -17.30
C MET A 93 7.29 -6.33 -16.73
N ILE A 94 7.11 -6.08 -15.43
CA ILE A 94 7.51 -4.81 -14.81
C ILE A 94 8.84 -4.99 -14.09
N ALA A 95 9.78 -4.07 -14.32
CA ALA A 95 11.06 -4.00 -13.60
C ALA A 95 10.86 -3.45 -12.17
N CYS A 96 10.06 -4.16 -11.38
CA CYS A 96 9.81 -3.92 -9.97
C CYS A 96 10.44 -5.04 -9.13
N PRO A 97 10.89 -4.81 -7.88
CA PRO A 97 11.19 -5.86 -6.93
C PRO A 97 10.00 -6.79 -6.87
N ARG A 98 10.27 -8.06 -7.15
CA ARG A 98 9.30 -9.12 -7.01
C ARG A 98 9.07 -9.39 -5.53
N VAL A 99 7.83 -9.65 -5.18
CA VAL A 99 7.44 -10.26 -3.92
C VAL A 99 7.80 -11.74 -4.00
N GLU A 100 8.85 -12.14 -3.29
CA GLU A 100 9.33 -13.52 -3.24
C GLU A 100 9.36 -13.96 -1.78
N HIS A 101 8.49 -14.89 -1.39
CA HIS A 101 8.48 -15.47 -0.04
C HIS A 101 9.04 -16.90 -0.02
N LYS A 102 9.51 -17.44 -1.15
CA LYS A 102 10.08 -18.79 -1.21
C LYS A 102 11.31 -18.94 -0.30
N GLY A 103 12.10 -17.88 -0.17
CA GLY A 103 13.24 -17.82 0.76
C GLY A 103 12.82 -17.88 2.24
N ASP A 104 11.58 -17.50 2.54
CA ASP A 104 11.01 -17.45 3.89
C ASP A 104 10.20 -18.72 4.23
N GLU A 105 10.21 -19.72 3.34
CA GLU A 105 9.57 -21.00 3.60
C GLU A 105 10.21 -21.71 4.81
N ASN A 106 9.37 -22.15 5.74
CA ASN A 106 9.75 -22.70 7.04
C ASN A 106 10.46 -21.72 7.97
N VAL A 107 10.50 -20.43 7.63
CA VAL A 107 10.99 -19.38 8.51
C VAL A 107 9.82 -18.82 9.31
N LYS A 108 10.02 -18.71 10.62
CA LYS A 108 9.07 -18.07 11.50
C LYS A 108 9.32 -16.57 11.51
N GLY A 109 8.26 -15.79 11.30
CA GLY A 109 8.36 -14.33 11.35
C GLY A 109 7.01 -13.66 11.53
N ILE A 110 7.02 -12.36 11.32
CA ILE A 110 5.89 -11.47 11.46
C ILE A 110 5.32 -11.19 10.08
N TRP A 111 4.03 -11.39 9.93
CA TRP A 111 3.30 -11.26 8.68
C TRP A 111 2.33 -10.09 8.77
N LEU A 112 2.38 -9.21 7.77
CA LEU A 112 1.51 -8.06 7.58
C LEU A 112 0.61 -8.34 6.39
N LEU A 113 -0.62 -8.74 6.66
CA LEU A 113 -1.53 -9.33 5.69
C LEU A 113 -2.69 -8.38 5.38
N GLU A 114 -3.09 -8.37 4.13
CA GLU A 114 -4.35 -7.77 3.66
C GLU A 114 -5.42 -8.84 3.63
N VAL A 115 -6.65 -8.49 3.99
CA VAL A 115 -7.80 -9.40 3.98
C VAL A 115 -8.88 -8.77 3.10
N GLU A 116 -9.10 -9.36 1.94
CA GLU A 116 -10.12 -8.93 1.01
C GLU A 116 -11.54 -9.21 1.54
N SER A 117 -12.54 -8.57 0.93
CA SER A 117 -13.95 -8.70 1.34
C SER A 117 -14.52 -10.10 1.14
N ASP A 118 -13.93 -10.91 0.26
CA ASP A 118 -14.27 -12.32 0.05
C ASP A 118 -13.56 -13.27 1.02
N GLY A 119 -12.70 -12.75 1.91
CA GLY A 119 -11.90 -13.52 2.85
C GLY A 119 -10.56 -14.02 2.29
N THR A 120 -10.20 -13.64 1.07
CA THR A 120 -8.87 -13.91 0.52
C THR A 120 -7.82 -13.13 1.30
N VAL A 121 -6.71 -13.79 1.62
CA VAL A 121 -5.59 -13.19 2.36
C VAL A 121 -4.40 -13.05 1.43
N SER A 122 -3.85 -11.84 1.32
CA SER A 122 -2.76 -11.53 0.40
C SER A 122 -1.57 -10.86 1.08
N SER A 123 -0.41 -10.95 0.42
CA SER A 123 0.84 -10.31 0.83
C SER A 123 1.58 -9.74 -0.38
N ASP A 124 0.87 -8.96 -1.20
CA ASP A 124 1.29 -8.46 -2.51
C ASP A 124 2.29 -7.28 -2.49
N TYR A 125 2.94 -7.03 -1.35
CA TYR A 125 3.88 -5.92 -1.21
C TYR A 125 5.21 -6.39 -0.58
N PRO A 126 6.36 -5.97 -1.12
CA PRO A 126 7.65 -6.25 -0.51
C PRO A 126 7.68 -5.75 0.95
N TRP A 127 8.44 -6.39 1.84
CA TRP A 127 8.53 -6.02 3.27
C TRP A 127 7.28 -6.26 4.12
N ARG A 128 6.27 -6.99 3.62
CA ARG A 128 5.14 -7.50 4.43
C ARG A 128 5.50 -8.72 5.30
N PHE A 129 6.73 -9.23 5.16
CA PHE A 129 7.36 -10.18 6.08
C PHE A 129 8.47 -9.47 6.86
N SER A 130 8.62 -9.79 8.14
CA SER A 130 9.71 -9.32 8.98
C SER A 130 10.19 -10.41 9.92
N GLU A 131 11.49 -10.42 10.22
CA GLU A 131 12.08 -11.31 11.20
C GLU A 131 11.59 -11.01 12.62
N LEU A 132 11.76 -11.97 13.54
CA LEU A 132 11.25 -11.86 14.90
C LEU A 132 11.99 -10.84 15.77
N ASP A 133 13.21 -10.47 15.42
CA ASP A 133 14.00 -9.44 16.11
C ASP A 133 13.35 -8.04 15.98
N GLU A 134 12.61 -7.80 14.90
CA GLU A 134 11.85 -6.58 14.65
C GLU A 134 10.51 -6.53 15.42
N LEU A 135 10.14 -7.59 16.16
CA LEU A 135 8.84 -7.69 16.84
C LEU A 135 8.57 -6.55 17.82
N ASP A 136 9.56 -6.18 18.63
CA ASP A 136 9.39 -5.12 19.63
C ASP A 136 9.13 -3.77 18.96
N LYS A 137 9.88 -3.47 17.90
CA LYS A 137 9.72 -2.24 17.13
C LYS A 137 8.37 -2.22 16.42
N LEU A 138 7.96 -3.32 15.79
CA LEU A 138 6.69 -3.42 15.08
C LEU A 138 5.51 -3.32 16.06
N SER A 139 5.61 -3.95 17.23
CA SER A 139 4.58 -3.86 18.27
C SER A 139 4.41 -2.44 18.81
N LYS A 140 5.51 -1.67 18.91
CA LYS A 140 5.47 -0.25 19.29
C LYS A 140 4.74 0.58 18.24
N VAL A 141 5.07 0.39 16.96
CA VAL A 141 4.40 1.06 15.84
C VAL A 141 2.91 0.72 15.81
N VAL A 142 2.54 -0.55 15.99
CA VAL A 142 1.12 -0.98 16.06
C VAL A 142 0.37 -0.26 17.19
N ARG A 143 0.99 -0.12 18.37
CA ARG A 143 0.38 0.60 19.51
C ARG A 143 0.18 2.08 19.19
N GLU A 144 1.20 2.74 18.66
CA GLU A 144 1.15 4.17 18.30
C GLU A 144 0.10 4.44 17.21
N THR A 145 0.03 3.60 16.18
CA THR A 145 -0.96 3.74 15.10
C THR A 145 -2.39 3.51 15.59
N LYS A 146 -2.62 2.54 16.49
CA LYS A 146 -3.93 2.31 17.12
C LYS A 146 -4.37 3.48 18.01
N LEU A 147 -3.45 4.03 18.80
CA LEU A 147 -3.71 5.22 19.63
C LEU A 147 -4.09 6.42 18.77
N ARG A 148 -3.34 6.68 17.70
CA ARG A 148 -3.61 7.78 16.77
C ARG A 148 -4.99 7.65 16.12
N ARG A 149 -5.37 6.46 15.63
CA ARG A 149 -6.71 6.19 15.07
C ARG A 149 -7.82 6.44 16.09
N SER A 150 -7.61 6.06 17.35
CA SER A 150 -8.61 6.24 18.41
C SER A 150 -8.82 7.73 18.73
N LEU A 151 -7.73 8.50 18.83
CA LEU A 151 -7.79 9.95 19.04
C LEU A 151 -8.46 10.68 17.87
N THR A 152 -8.13 10.33 16.63
CA THR A 152 -8.78 10.92 15.45
C THR A 152 -10.29 10.63 15.42
N ARG A 153 -10.71 9.41 15.76
CA ARG A 153 -12.15 9.09 15.87
C ARG A 153 -12.85 9.93 16.93
N LEU A 154 -12.23 10.12 18.09
CA LEU A 154 -12.79 10.95 19.15
C LEU A 154 -12.93 12.41 18.70
N ALA A 155 -11.93 12.97 18.01
CA ALA A 155 -11.98 14.33 17.48
C ALA A 155 -13.08 14.51 16.40
N VAL A 156 -13.25 13.54 15.50
CA VAL A 156 -14.33 13.60 14.49
C VAL A 156 -15.71 13.51 15.13
N VAL A 157 -15.88 12.69 16.17
CA VAL A 157 -17.17 12.61 16.90
C VAL A 157 -17.45 13.92 17.64
N ASP A 158 -16.44 14.54 18.24
CA ASP A 158 -16.59 15.85 18.91
C ASP A 158 -16.93 16.98 17.92
N GLU A 159 -16.34 16.95 16.73
CA GLU A 159 -16.66 17.88 15.62
C GLU A 159 -18.07 17.66 15.06
N MET A 160 -18.52 16.40 14.94
CA MET A 160 -19.91 16.08 14.56
C MET A 160 -20.92 16.52 15.62
N LEU A 161 -20.58 16.37 16.91
CA LEU A 161 -21.44 16.81 18.02
C LEU A 161 -21.51 18.34 18.12
N THR A 162 -20.41 19.04 17.91
CA THR A 162 -20.37 20.52 17.91
C THR A 162 -21.09 21.14 16.70
N ASN A 163 -21.09 20.47 15.55
CA ASN A 163 -21.83 20.90 14.35
C ASN A 163 -23.32 20.49 14.35
N SER A 164 -23.78 19.66 15.31
CA SER A 164 -25.18 19.21 15.40
C SER A 164 -26.10 20.10 16.24
N ASN A 165 -25.63 21.27 16.68
CA ASN A 165 -26.39 22.19 17.54
C ASN A 165 -27.10 23.34 16.80
N GLU A 166 -27.18 23.32 15.47
CA GLU A 166 -28.09 24.21 14.73
C GLU A 166 -29.19 23.42 13.99
N GLU A 167 -30.42 23.82 14.33
CA GLU A 167 -31.72 23.52 13.71
C GLU A 167 -32.40 22.16 14.00
N ARG A 168 -33.29 22.24 14.99
CA ARG A 168 -34.54 21.46 15.04
C ARG A 168 -35.44 21.88 13.86
N PRO A 169 -36.06 20.91 13.18
CA PRO A 169 -37.51 21.00 13.04
C PRO A 169 -38.22 19.72 13.44
N SER A 170 -39.48 19.93 13.78
CA SER A 170 -40.46 19.02 14.35
C SER A 170 -41.10 18.06 13.34
N THR A 171 -41.31 16.82 13.78
CA THR A 171 -42.38 15.85 13.45
C THR A 171 -42.64 15.49 11.97
N THR A 172 -42.69 14.19 11.64
CA THR A 172 -43.92 13.38 11.50
C THR A 172 -43.56 11.92 11.14
N GLU A 173 -44.30 10.97 11.71
CA GLU A 173 -44.28 9.53 11.44
C GLU A 173 -44.64 9.21 9.97
N ASN A 174 -43.98 8.21 9.35
CA ASN A 174 -44.68 7.06 8.76
C ASN A 174 -43.72 6.00 8.16
N GLU A 175 -44.32 4.83 8.02
CA GLU A 175 -43.83 3.46 7.87
C GLU A 175 -42.99 3.10 6.62
N LEU A 176 -42.26 1.98 6.81
CA LEU A 176 -41.92 0.90 5.87
C LEU A 176 -41.41 1.25 4.45
N GLY A 177 -40.20 0.76 4.16
CA GLY A 177 -39.83 0.33 2.82
C GLY A 177 -38.39 0.69 2.44
N GLU A 178 -37.54 -0.35 2.43
CA GLU A 178 -36.29 -0.45 1.68
C GLU A 178 -35.24 0.66 1.86
N VAL A 179 -34.15 0.33 2.55
CA VAL A 179 -32.95 1.17 2.64
C VAL A 179 -32.08 0.91 1.40
N PRO A 180 -32.01 1.83 0.41
CA PRO A 180 -30.88 1.83 -0.50
C PRO A 180 -29.67 2.37 0.28
N VAL A 181 -28.67 1.51 0.51
CA VAL A 181 -27.38 1.94 1.04
C VAL A 181 -26.73 2.83 -0.03
N GLU A 182 -26.72 4.14 0.24
CA GLU A 182 -26.05 5.14 -0.57
C GLU A 182 -24.54 4.91 -0.47
N VAL A 183 -23.97 4.33 -1.54
CA VAL A 183 -22.53 4.16 -1.70
C VAL A 183 -21.92 5.54 -1.93
N ARG A 184 -21.36 6.11 -0.87
CA ARG A 184 -20.51 7.31 -0.99
C ARG A 184 -19.19 6.90 -1.63
N SER A 185 -19.16 6.85 -2.96
CA SER A 185 -17.93 6.73 -3.73
C SER A 185 -17.04 7.93 -3.43
N THR A 186 -15.99 7.73 -2.65
CA THR A 186 -14.88 8.67 -2.61
C THR A 186 -14.22 8.62 -3.98
N PRO A 187 -14.13 9.73 -4.74
CA PRO A 187 -13.36 9.73 -5.96
C PRO A 187 -11.88 9.46 -5.60
N PRO A 188 -11.12 8.75 -6.45
CA PRO A 188 -9.68 8.68 -6.26
C PRO A 188 -9.16 10.13 -6.27
N SER A 189 -8.58 10.57 -5.16
CA SER A 189 -7.88 11.84 -5.08
C SER A 189 -6.64 11.74 -5.96
N SER A 190 -6.81 11.97 -7.27
CA SER A 190 -5.69 12.26 -8.15
C SER A 190 -5.21 13.67 -7.82
N GLU A 191 -4.45 13.78 -6.74
CA GLU A 191 -3.68 14.97 -6.42
C GLU A 191 -2.48 15.05 -7.37
N TYR A 192 -2.76 15.38 -8.64
CA TYR A 192 -1.71 15.94 -9.49
C TYR A 192 -1.52 17.39 -9.07
N SER A 193 -0.45 17.64 -8.31
CA SER A 193 -0.07 18.97 -7.89
C SER A 193 0.14 19.86 -9.11
N LEU A 194 -0.44 21.07 -9.12
CA LEU A 194 -0.22 22.07 -10.17
C LEU A 194 1.27 22.36 -10.40
N PHE A 195 2.10 22.13 -9.37
CA PHE A 195 3.56 22.20 -9.48
C PHE A 195 4.13 21.14 -10.42
N ASP A 196 3.63 19.91 -10.37
CA ASP A 196 4.12 18.81 -11.22
C ASP A 196 3.72 19.05 -12.68
N ALA A 197 2.50 19.52 -12.93
CA ALA A 197 2.07 19.93 -14.26
C ALA A 197 2.93 21.09 -14.81
N GLY A 198 3.27 22.07 -13.95
CA GLY A 198 4.16 23.17 -14.31
C GLY A 198 5.58 22.70 -14.65
N LEU A 199 6.11 21.76 -13.87
CA LEU A 199 7.46 21.22 -14.06
C LEU A 199 7.56 20.42 -15.37
N VAL A 200 6.55 19.63 -15.69
CA VAL A 200 6.44 18.91 -16.99
C VAL A 200 6.39 19.90 -18.16
N LEU A 201 5.64 21.00 -18.04
CA LEU A 201 5.52 22.00 -19.10
C LEU A 201 6.84 22.74 -19.36
N VAL A 202 7.59 23.05 -18.29
CA VAL A 202 8.94 23.62 -18.39
C VAL A 202 9.92 22.63 -19.04
N LEU A 203 9.84 21.35 -18.70
CA LEU A 203 10.68 20.30 -19.27
C LEU A 203 10.38 20.09 -20.76
N CYS A 204 9.10 20.06 -21.14
CA CYS A 204 8.66 19.94 -22.53
C CYS A 204 9.07 21.15 -23.37
N THR A 205 8.94 22.37 -22.85
CA THR A 205 9.36 23.59 -23.56
C THR A 205 10.88 23.68 -23.69
N PHE A 206 11.64 23.25 -22.68
CA PHE A 206 13.10 23.18 -22.75
C PHE A 206 13.58 22.15 -23.79
N LEU A 207 12.98 20.95 -23.80
CA LEU A 207 13.25 19.92 -24.80
C LEU A 207 12.88 20.39 -26.22
N TYR A 208 11.73 21.05 -26.38
CA TYR A 208 11.32 21.66 -27.64
C TYR A 208 12.37 22.66 -28.14
N TYR A 209 12.86 23.56 -27.28
CA TYR A 209 13.90 24.52 -27.65
C TYR A 209 15.24 23.88 -27.99
N LEU A 210 15.64 22.84 -27.27
CA LEU A 210 16.87 22.07 -27.56
C LEU A 210 16.79 21.39 -28.93
N LEU A 211 15.68 20.71 -29.20
CA LEU A 211 15.45 20.01 -30.46
C LEU A 211 15.27 20.99 -31.62
N TYR A 212 14.53 22.09 -31.42
CA TYR A 212 14.35 23.15 -32.42
C TYR A 212 15.68 23.82 -32.78
N ARG A 213 16.51 24.16 -31.78
CA ARG A 213 17.83 24.76 -31.99
C ARG A 213 18.84 23.79 -32.63
N SER A 214 18.69 22.48 -32.39
CA SER A 214 19.51 21.45 -33.04
C SER A 214 19.27 21.38 -34.56
N ARG A 215 18.04 21.68 -35.01
CA ARG A 215 17.63 21.55 -36.41
C ARG A 215 18.12 22.71 -37.30
N PHE A 216 18.42 23.88 -36.72
CA PHE A 216 18.88 25.08 -37.44
C PHE A 216 20.40 25.28 -37.45
N ARG A 217 21.18 24.31 -36.94
CA ARG A 217 22.65 24.39 -36.95
C ARG A 217 23.32 23.60 -38.08
N ILE A 218 22.54 23.10 -39.03
CA ILE A 218 23.02 22.48 -40.27
C ILE A 218 22.72 23.46 -41.42
N ARG A 219 23.59 24.46 -41.56
CA ARG A 219 23.88 25.17 -42.81
C ARG A 219 25.26 25.77 -42.70
#